data_AF-A0A1S6QD06-F1
#
_entry.id   AF-A0A1S6QD06-F1
#
_cell.length_a   1.000
_cell.length_b   1.000
_cell.length_c   1.000
_cell.angle_alpha   90.00
_cell.angle_beta   90.00
_cell.angle_gamma   90.00
#
_symmetry.space_group_name_H-M   'P 1'
#
loop_
_entity.id
_entity.type
_entity.pdbx_description
1 polymer ?
#
loop_
_entity_poly.entity_id
_entity_poly.type
_entity_poly.pdbx_seq_one_letter_code
_entity_poly.pdbx_strand_id
1 'polypeptide(L)'
;MPHAIPEPYCWDESFRVFYDQLDEEHKGLFNGIFDCAKNRGDKGKFDSLYALLAGHFKFEEGMMEKAKYSEFSAHRDIHNGFLAKVKALEIPLTDASVDFAKNWLVQHIKDVDFKYKGKL
;
A
#
# COMPACT_ATOMS: atom_id res chain seq x y z
N MET A 1 1.34 19.71 -2.01
CA MET A 1 2.62 19.15 -2.50
C MET A 1 2.63 17.68 -2.15
N PRO A 2 3.16 16.79 -3.02
CA PRO A 2 3.22 15.36 -2.72
C PRO A 2 4.04 15.10 -1.45
N HIS A 3 3.67 14.09 -0.67
CA HIS A 3 4.41 13.67 0.52
C HIS A 3 5.78 13.12 0.13
N ALA A 4 6.80 13.38 0.95
CA ALA A 4 8.15 12.89 0.70
C ALA A 4 8.19 11.35 0.79
N ILE A 5 8.84 10.73 -0.19
CA ILE A 5 9.13 9.29 -0.19
C ILE A 5 10.33 9.06 0.75
N PRO A 6 10.22 8.18 1.76
CA PRO A 6 11.31 7.95 2.69
C PRO A 6 12.49 7.24 2.00
N GLU A 7 13.71 7.62 2.40
CA GLU A 7 14.96 6.98 1.98
C GLU A 7 15.87 6.80 3.23
N PRO A 8 16.18 5.56 3.67
CA PRO A 8 15.74 4.28 3.10
C PRO A 8 14.22 4.12 3.08
N TYR A 9 13.70 3.38 2.09
CA TYR A 9 12.26 3.16 1.94
C TYR A 9 11.72 2.22 3.03
N CYS A 10 11.35 2.81 4.16
CA CYS A 10 10.80 2.11 5.32
C CYS A 10 9.61 2.89 5.89
N TRP A 11 8.73 2.16 6.59
CA TRP A 11 7.69 2.76 7.39
C TRP A 11 8.29 3.53 8.57
N ASP A 12 7.65 4.63 8.96
CA ASP A 12 7.95 5.41 10.15
C ASP A 12 6.65 5.89 10.83
N GLU A 13 6.74 6.40 12.06
CA GLU A 13 5.58 6.84 12.85
C GLU A 13 4.72 7.91 12.16
N SER A 14 5.26 8.64 11.17
CA SER A 14 4.46 9.61 10.40
C SER A 14 3.45 8.97 9.46
N PHE A 15 3.47 7.65 9.27
CA PHE A 15 2.48 6.86 8.52
C PHE A 15 1.42 6.21 9.43
N ARG A 16 1.48 6.42 10.74
CA ARG A 16 0.61 5.73 11.70
C ARG A 16 -0.87 6.09 11.53
N VAL A 17 -1.75 5.09 11.43
CA VAL A 17 -3.21 5.25 11.36
C VAL A 17 -3.94 4.96 12.68
N PHE A 18 -3.22 4.49 13.70
CA PHE A 18 -3.73 4.20 15.05
C PHE A 18 -4.70 3.01 15.10
N TYR A 19 -4.55 2.09 14.17
CA TYR A 19 -5.13 0.74 14.25
C TYR A 19 -3.97 -0.23 14.11
N ASP A 20 -3.62 -0.90 15.21
CA ASP A 20 -2.35 -1.63 15.32
C ASP A 20 -2.16 -2.66 14.18
N GLN A 21 -3.23 -3.36 13.78
CA GLN A 21 -3.13 -4.32 12.68
C GLN A 21 -2.86 -3.63 11.32
N LEU A 22 -3.53 -2.50 11.02
CA LEU A 22 -3.28 -1.75 9.79
C LEU A 22 -1.86 -1.17 9.77
N ASP A 23 -1.38 -0.68 10.91
CA ASP A 23 -0.01 -0.18 11.04
C ASP A 23 1.03 -1.30 10.84
N GLU A 24 0.79 -2.51 11.34
CA GLU A 24 1.66 -3.68 11.08
C GLU A 24 1.60 -4.13 9.61
N GLU A 25 0.42 -4.14 9.00
CA GLU A 25 0.25 -4.46 7.59
C GLU A 25 0.98 -3.43 6.70
N HIS A 26 0.85 -2.13 6.98
CA HIS A 26 1.58 -1.07 6.29
C HIS A 26 3.09 -1.30 6.36
N LYS A 27 3.66 -1.61 7.53
CA LYS A 27 5.10 -1.96 7.66
C LYS A 27 5.47 -3.12 6.73
N GLY A 28 4.63 -4.15 6.67
CA GLY A 28 4.77 -5.27 5.73
C GLY A 28 4.81 -4.82 4.27
N LEU A 29 3.94 -3.90 3.86
CA LEU A 29 3.89 -3.36 2.50
C LEU A 29 5.16 -2.58 2.13
N PHE A 30 5.63 -1.69 3.01
CA PHE A 30 6.90 -0.97 2.81
C PHE A 30 8.06 -1.94 2.60
N ASN A 31 8.15 -2.96 3.46
CA ASN A 31 9.19 -3.99 3.37
C ASN A 31 9.09 -4.80 2.08
N GLY A 32 7.88 -5.20 1.67
CA GLY A 32 7.66 -5.97 0.44
C GLY A 32 8.04 -5.19 -0.82
N ILE A 33 7.70 -3.89 -0.90
CA ILE A 33 8.10 -3.01 -2.00
C ILE A 33 9.62 -2.85 -2.02
N PHE A 34 10.24 -2.63 -0.86
CA PHE A 34 11.70 -2.51 -0.75
C PHE A 34 12.43 -3.79 -1.16
N ASP A 35 11.92 -4.96 -0.80
CA ASP A 35 12.52 -6.24 -1.17
C ASP A 35 12.39 -6.54 -2.67
N CYS A 36 11.21 -6.29 -3.26
CA CYS A 36 11.05 -6.33 -4.72
C CYS A 36 11.97 -5.31 -5.41
N ALA A 37 12.23 -4.17 -4.76
CA ALA A 37 13.11 -3.17 -5.31
C ALA A 37 14.56 -3.64 -5.43
N LYS A 38 15.02 -4.41 -4.44
CA LYS A 38 16.35 -5.04 -4.45
C LYS A 38 16.43 -6.27 -5.37
N ASN A 39 15.31 -6.93 -5.62
CA ASN A 39 15.25 -8.20 -6.33
C ASN A 39 14.33 -8.10 -7.55
N ARG A 40 14.65 -7.17 -8.46
CA ARG A 40 13.79 -6.75 -9.57
C ARG A 40 13.24 -7.91 -10.43
N GLY A 41 14.01 -8.99 -10.59
CA GLY A 41 13.67 -10.15 -11.41
C GLY A 41 13.02 -11.32 -10.67
N ASP A 42 12.83 -11.22 -9.35
CA ASP A 42 12.30 -12.32 -8.53
C ASP A 42 10.78 -12.35 -8.56
N LYS A 43 10.23 -13.25 -9.39
CA LYS A 43 8.78 -13.45 -9.49
C LYS A 43 8.14 -13.89 -8.18
N GLY A 44 8.82 -14.71 -7.37
CA GLY A 44 8.28 -15.19 -6.10
C GLY A 44 8.08 -14.04 -5.11
N LYS A 45 9.02 -13.10 -5.05
CA LYS A 45 8.90 -11.88 -4.25
C LYS A 45 7.81 -10.95 -4.76
N PHE A 46 7.72 -10.78 -6.06
CA PHE A 46 6.66 -9.97 -6.67
C PHE A 46 5.26 -10.55 -6.39
N ASP A 47 5.08 -11.86 -6.56
CA ASP A 47 3.81 -12.53 -6.25
C ASP A 47 3.47 -12.41 -4.75
N SER A 48 4.47 -12.50 -3.89
CA SER A 48 4.31 -12.32 -2.43
C SER A 48 3.89 -10.89 -2.08
N LEU A 49 4.51 -9.87 -2.70
CA LEU A 49 4.10 -8.47 -2.55
C LEU A 49 2.66 -8.26 -3.00
N TYR A 50 2.27 -8.83 -4.15
CA TYR A 50 0.90 -8.72 -4.64
C TYR A 50 -0.10 -9.33 -3.65
N ALA A 51 0.22 -10.50 -3.10
CA ALA A 51 -0.62 -11.15 -2.09
C ALA A 51 -0.72 -10.33 -0.79
N LEU A 52 0.39 -9.73 -0.34
CA LEU A 52 0.40 -8.83 0.82
C LEU A 52 -0.49 -7.60 0.60
N LEU A 53 -0.38 -6.94 -0.55
CA LEU A 53 -1.22 -5.80 -0.92
C LEU A 53 -2.71 -6.16 -0.94
N ALA A 54 -3.05 -7.26 -1.62
CA ALA A 54 -4.44 -7.71 -1.71
C ALA A 54 -5.01 -8.14 -0.36
N GLY A 55 -4.18 -8.74 0.50
CA GLY A 55 -4.55 -9.12 1.87
C GLY A 55 -4.86 -7.90 2.73
N HIS A 56 -3.96 -6.92 2.72
CA HIS A 56 -4.13 -5.66 3.46
C HIS A 56 -5.39 -4.91 3.02
N PHE A 57 -5.57 -4.65 1.72
CA PHE A 57 -6.73 -3.92 1.21
C PHE A 57 -8.04 -4.63 1.58
N LYS A 58 -8.10 -5.96 1.48
CA LYS A 58 -9.28 -6.72 1.90
C LYS A 58 -9.57 -6.56 3.39
N PHE A 59 -8.54 -6.57 4.24
CA PHE A 59 -8.71 -6.41 5.67
C PHE A 59 -9.21 -5.00 6.02
N GLU A 60 -8.56 -3.97 5.48
CA GLU A 60 -8.93 -2.57 5.69
C GLU A 60 -10.33 -2.26 5.18
N GLU A 61 -10.68 -2.73 3.98
CA GLU A 61 -12.03 -2.64 3.42
C GLU A 61 -13.07 -3.30 4.32
N GLY A 62 -12.75 -4.45 4.92
CA GLY A 62 -13.60 -5.11 5.90
C GLY A 62 -13.80 -4.29 7.18
N MET A 63 -12.80 -3.52 7.61
CA MET A 63 -12.96 -2.56 8.72
C MET A 63 -13.86 -1.39 8.31
N MET A 64 -13.62 -0.80 7.14
CA MET A 64 -14.42 0.30 6.58
C MET A 64 -15.90 -0.07 6.43
N GLU A 65 -16.20 -1.26 5.92
CA GLU A 65 -17.57 -1.74 5.73
C GLU A 65 -18.29 -1.93 7.08
N LYS A 66 -17.62 -2.55 8.07
CA LYS A 66 -18.17 -2.74 9.42
C LYS A 66 -18.49 -1.41 10.12
N ALA A 67 -17.61 -0.42 9.94
CA ALA A 67 -17.78 0.92 10.48
C ALA A 67 -18.80 1.77 9.69
N LYS A 68 -19.32 1.27 8.56
CA LYS A 68 -20.15 2.02 7.61
C LYS A 68 -19.49 3.33 7.17
N TYR A 69 -18.19 3.28 6.91
CA TYR A 69 -17.40 4.43 6.52
C TYR A 69 -17.92 5.04 5.22
N SER A 70 -18.26 6.33 5.24
CA SER A 70 -18.98 6.99 4.13
C SER A 70 -18.22 7.00 2.80
N GLU A 71 -16.89 7.04 2.85
CA GLU A 71 -16.02 7.09 1.67
C GLU A 71 -15.56 5.70 1.19
N PHE A 72 -16.10 4.61 1.77
CA PHE A 72 -15.68 3.23 1.48
C PHE A 72 -15.63 2.92 -0.02
N SER A 73 -16.67 3.26 -0.77
CA SER A 73 -16.72 2.94 -2.21
C SER A 73 -15.58 3.59 -2.98
N ALA A 74 -15.32 4.88 -2.73
CA ALA A 74 -14.24 5.61 -3.39
C ALA A 74 -12.86 5.08 -2.98
N HIS A 75 -12.69 4.72 -1.71
CA HIS A 75 -11.47 4.11 -1.20
C HIS A 75 -11.19 2.78 -1.91
N ARG A 76 -12.17 1.87 -1.94
CA ARG A 76 -12.05 0.57 -2.61
C ARG A 76 -11.69 0.70 -4.10
N ASP A 77 -12.23 1.70 -4.79
CA ASP A 77 -11.91 1.92 -6.21
C ASP A 77 -10.44 2.33 -6.41
N ILE A 78 -9.85 3.07 -5.46
CA ILE A 78 -8.41 3.41 -5.43
C ILE A 78 -7.56 2.14 -5.26
N HIS A 79 -7.92 1.25 -4.33
CA HIS A 79 -7.26 -0.06 -4.15
C HIS A 79 -7.31 -0.92 -5.40
N ASN A 80 -8.51 -1.08 -5.97
CA ASN A 80 -8.72 -1.88 -7.18
C ASN A 80 -7.87 -1.37 -8.35
N GLY A 81 -7.81 -0.04 -8.54
CA GLY A 81 -6.98 0.59 -9.55
C GLY A 81 -5.49 0.32 -9.33
N PHE A 82 -5.02 0.31 -8.10
CA PHE A 82 -3.62 0.00 -7.78
C PHE A 82 -3.29 -1.47 -8.01
N LEU A 83 -4.10 -2.41 -7.50
CA LEU A 83 -3.89 -3.84 -7.73
C LEU A 83 -3.91 -4.18 -9.23
N ALA A 84 -4.79 -3.56 -10.01
CA ALA A 84 -4.81 -3.76 -11.46
C ALA A 84 -3.50 -3.31 -12.11
N LYS A 85 -2.98 -2.13 -11.72
CA LYS A 85 -1.70 -1.61 -12.23
C LYS A 85 -0.52 -2.48 -11.81
N VAL A 86 -0.45 -2.87 -10.54
CA VAL A 86 0.63 -3.74 -10.04
C VAL A 86 0.61 -5.08 -10.77
N LYS A 87 -0.55 -5.70 -10.94
CA LYS A 87 -0.68 -6.99 -11.65
C LYS A 87 -0.20 -6.94 -13.11
N ALA A 88 -0.31 -5.78 -13.74
CA ALA A 88 0.10 -5.57 -15.13
C ALA A 88 1.59 -5.24 -15.29
N LEU A 89 2.35 -5.12 -14.20
CA LEU A 89 3.80 -4.87 -14.28
C LEU A 89 4.53 -6.09 -14.81
N GLU A 90 5.53 -5.82 -15.65
CA GLU A 90 6.44 -6.84 -16.16
C GLU A 90 7.63 -7.03 -15.21
N ILE A 91 8.15 -8.26 -15.17
CA ILE A 91 9.35 -8.63 -14.42
C ILE A 91 10.46 -8.90 -15.46
N PRO A 92 11.67 -8.30 -15.32
CA PRO A 92 12.16 -7.55 -14.16
C PRO A 92 11.52 -6.18 -14.01
N LEU A 93 11.25 -5.79 -12.76
CA LEU A 93 10.70 -4.46 -12.44
C LEU A 93 11.67 -3.37 -12.91
N THR A 94 11.13 -2.39 -13.64
CA THR A 94 11.86 -1.18 -14.01
C THR A 94 11.95 -0.21 -12.83
N ASP A 95 12.85 0.77 -12.91
CA ASP A 95 12.89 1.86 -11.92
C ASP A 95 11.56 2.61 -11.87
N ALA A 96 10.95 2.88 -13.03
CA ALA A 96 9.64 3.52 -13.10
C ALA A 96 8.54 2.71 -12.39
N SER A 97 8.55 1.38 -12.51
CA SER A 97 7.60 0.49 -11.82
C SER A 97 7.73 0.58 -10.31
N VAL A 98 8.96 0.73 -9.82
CA VAL A 98 9.23 0.79 -8.38
C VAL A 98 8.98 2.17 -7.82
N ASP A 99 9.38 3.22 -8.53
CA ASP A 99 9.09 4.60 -8.13
C ASP A 99 7.57 4.83 -8.10
N PHE A 100 6.84 4.23 -9.05
CA PHE A 100 5.39 4.18 -9.03
C PHE A 100 4.85 3.54 -7.74
N ALA A 101 5.28 2.32 -7.42
CA ALA A 101 4.78 1.61 -6.23
C ALA A 101 5.15 2.34 -4.92
N LYS A 102 6.41 2.81 -4.82
CA LYS A 102 6.91 3.55 -3.65
C LYS A 102 6.11 4.83 -3.42
N ASN A 103 5.95 5.62 -4.47
CA ASN A 103 5.20 6.87 -4.40
C ASN A 103 3.73 6.60 -4.08
N TRP A 104 3.10 5.65 -4.78
CA TRP A 104 1.68 5.38 -4.60
C TRP A 104 1.35 5.03 -3.15
N LEU A 105 2.10 4.11 -2.52
CA LEU A 105 1.84 3.73 -1.13
C LEU A 105 1.98 4.90 -0.17
N VAL A 106 3.00 5.74 -0.36
CA VAL A 106 3.23 6.92 0.49
C VAL A 106 2.10 7.93 0.39
N GLN A 107 1.68 8.27 -0.84
CA GLN A 107 0.57 9.21 -1.03
C GLN A 107 -0.74 8.60 -0.55
N HIS A 108 -0.99 7.33 -0.84
CA HIS A 108 -2.21 6.64 -0.47
C HIS A 108 -2.43 6.65 1.05
N ILE A 109 -1.44 6.23 1.83
CA ILE A 109 -1.56 6.22 3.29
C ILE A 109 -1.85 7.64 3.82
N LYS A 110 -1.11 8.64 3.36
CA LYS A 110 -1.20 9.99 3.91
C LYS A 110 -2.41 10.80 3.42
N ASP A 111 -2.90 10.55 2.21
CA ASP A 111 -4.00 11.31 1.60
C ASP A 111 -5.35 10.59 1.61
N VAL A 112 -5.35 9.26 1.73
CA VAL A 112 -6.56 8.42 1.66
C VAL A 112 -6.80 7.78 3.03
N ASP A 113 -5.86 6.98 3.52
CA ASP A 113 -6.05 6.19 4.75
C ASP A 113 -6.18 7.07 5.98
N PHE A 114 -5.45 8.18 6.00
CA PHE A 114 -5.54 9.16 7.08
C PHE A 114 -6.95 9.74 7.27
N LYS A 115 -7.82 9.66 6.26
CA LYS A 115 -9.21 10.11 6.35
C LYS A 115 -10.09 9.20 7.20
N TYR A 116 -9.69 7.97 7.49
CA TYR A 116 -10.43 7.05 8.35
C TYR A 116 -9.93 7.01 9.81
N LYS A 117 -8.88 7.77 10.17
CA LYS A 117 -8.39 7.83 11.56
C LYS A 117 -9.51 8.23 12.51
N GLY A 118 -9.74 7.40 13.54
CA GLY A 118 -10.82 7.57 14.52
C GLY A 118 -12.24 7.32 13.98
N LYS A 119 -12.38 6.67 12.82
CA LYS A 119 -13.67 6.40 12.16
C LYS A 119 -13.93 4.92 11.85
N LEU A 120 -12.96 4.03 12.11
CA LEU A 120 -13.08 2.58 11.91
C LEU A 120 -13.29 1.86 13.24
#